data_AF-A0A432SQ96-F1
#
_entry.id   AF-A0A432SQ96-F1
#
_cell.length_a   1.000
_cell.length_b   1.000
_cell.length_c   1.000
_cell.angle_alpha   90.00
_cell.angle_beta   90.00
_cell.angle_gamma   90.00
#
_symmetry.space_group_name_H-M   'P 1'
#
loop_
_entity.id
_entity.type
_entity.pdbx_description
1 polymer ?
#
loop_
_entity_poly.entity_id
_entity_poly.type
_entity_poly.pdbx_seq_one_letter_code
_entity_poly.pdbx_strand_id
1 'polypeptide(L)'
;MFYPEHYGTRSQDLEEAYQDAGQFYWENLQNEPNDIPFGKSSIPIVLPRYLVQDIDTMEDWDRVEKMYQIINPFPKEIGSN
;
A
#
# COMPACT_ATOMS: atom_id res chain seq x y z
N MET A 1 6.59 9.30 -17.95
CA MET A 1 7.61 9.38 -16.87
C MET A 1 7.33 10.64 -16.07
N PHE A 2 7.24 10.54 -14.74
CA PHE A 2 6.80 11.66 -13.88
C PHE A 2 7.91 12.72 -13.64
N TYR A 3 9.18 12.33 -13.80
CA TYR A 3 10.35 13.21 -13.63
C TYR A 3 11.30 13.07 -14.84
N PRO A 4 11.20 13.96 -15.85
CA PRO A 4 12.01 13.89 -17.08
C PRO A 4 13.53 13.89 -16.82
N GLU A 5 13.98 14.55 -15.77
CA GLU A 5 15.38 14.64 -15.33
C GLU A 5 15.98 13.27 -14.97
N HIS A 6 15.16 12.30 -14.58
CA HIS A 6 15.59 10.95 -14.20
C HIS A 6 15.52 9.94 -15.34
N TYR A 7 15.30 10.36 -16.59
CA TYR A 7 15.11 9.46 -17.73
C TYR A 7 16.19 8.38 -17.89
N GLY A 8 17.46 8.74 -17.65
CA GLY A 8 18.59 7.81 -17.72
C GLY A 8 18.92 7.08 -16.41
N THR A 9 18.17 7.33 -15.32
CA THR A 9 18.48 6.81 -13.98
C THR A 9 17.73 5.50 -13.75
N ARG A 10 18.36 4.53 -13.07
CA ARG A 10 17.66 3.30 -12.68
C ARG A 10 16.89 3.55 -11.40
N SER A 11 15.74 2.90 -11.22
CA SER A 11 14.90 3.11 -10.03
C SER A 11 15.60 2.77 -8.72
N GLN A 12 16.53 1.80 -8.72
CA GLN A 12 17.35 1.47 -7.55
C GLN A 12 18.38 2.53 -7.17
N ASP A 13 18.69 3.47 -8.08
CA ASP A 13 19.63 4.56 -7.84
C ASP A 13 18.90 5.82 -7.31
N LEU A 14 17.57 5.80 -7.31
CA LEU A 14 16.74 6.90 -6.81
C LEU A 14 16.53 6.76 -5.29
N GLU A 15 16.22 7.89 -4.64
CA GLU A 15 15.78 7.90 -3.26
C GLU A 15 14.50 7.07 -3.11
N GLU A 16 14.41 6.29 -2.03
CA GLU A 16 13.22 5.49 -1.76
C GLU A 16 12.04 6.42 -1.47
N ALA A 17 10.98 6.25 -2.27
CA ALA A 17 9.73 6.97 -2.11
C ALA A 17 8.61 6.01 -1.74
N TYR A 18 7.66 6.50 -0.96
CA TYR A 18 6.49 5.76 -0.51
C TYR A 18 5.24 6.29 -1.19
N GLN A 19 4.30 5.38 -1.41
CA GLN A 19 2.96 5.69 -1.86
C GLN A 19 1.99 5.28 -0.77
N ASP A 20 0.89 6.01 -0.65
CA ASP A 20 -0.18 5.64 0.25
C ASP A 20 -0.79 4.30 -0.19
N ALA A 21 -1.03 3.42 0.78
CA ALA A 21 -1.49 2.06 0.54
C ALA A 21 -3.02 1.93 0.51
N GLY A 22 -3.77 2.99 0.86
CA GLY A 22 -5.23 2.97 0.79
C GLY A 22 -5.94 2.12 1.85
N GLN A 23 -5.21 1.45 2.76
CA GLN A 23 -5.78 0.42 3.62
C GLN A 23 -6.50 0.97 4.86
N PHE A 24 -5.79 1.72 5.70
CA PHE A 24 -6.31 2.24 6.97
C PHE A 24 -5.76 3.61 7.26
N TYR A 25 -6.63 4.45 7.80
CA TYR A 25 -6.31 5.78 8.31
C TYR A 25 -6.84 5.91 9.73
N TRP A 26 -5.99 6.38 10.63
CA TRP A 26 -6.37 6.66 12.01
C TRP A 26 -6.00 8.09 12.37
N GLU A 27 -6.86 8.71 13.16
CA GLU A 27 -6.64 10.06 13.65
C GLU A 27 -6.97 10.11 15.14
N ASN A 28 -6.18 10.88 15.89
CA ASN A 28 -6.51 11.18 17.27
C ASN A 28 -7.58 12.28 17.30
N LEU A 29 -8.78 11.94 17.79
CA LEU A 29 -9.93 12.86 17.88
C LEU A 29 -9.72 14.06 18.82
N GLN A 30 -8.65 14.06 19.63
CA GLN A 30 -8.27 15.21 20.45
C GLN A 30 -7.47 16.26 19.66
N ASN A 31 -7.04 15.95 18.44
CA ASN A 31 -6.39 16.92 17.57
C ASN A 31 -7.45 17.86 16.97
N GLU A 32 -7.05 19.12 16.75
CA GLU A 32 -7.87 20.04 15.98
C GLU A 32 -8.03 19.53 14.54
N PRO A 33 -9.26 19.47 14.01
CA PRO A 33 -9.50 19.09 12.62
C PRO A 33 -8.67 19.95 11.68
N ASN A 34 -7.99 19.30 10.73
CA ASN A 34 -7.23 19.98 9.69
C ASN A 34 -7.65 19.44 8.32
N ASP A 35 -7.79 20.34 7.35
CA ASP A 35 -8.17 20.00 5.97
C ASP A 35 -7.02 19.38 5.16
N ILE A 36 -5.87 19.07 5.80
CA ILE A 36 -4.69 18.51 5.15
C ILE A 36 -4.51 17.05 5.56
N PRO A 37 -4.94 16.09 4.72
CA PRO A 37 -4.53 14.69 4.84
C PRO A 37 -3.00 14.54 4.78
N PHE A 38 -2.45 13.64 5.60
CA PHE A 38 -1.01 13.32 5.61
C PHE A 38 -0.08 14.52 5.86
N GLY A 39 -0.51 15.45 6.71
CA GLY A 39 0.29 16.61 7.11
C GLY A 39 1.53 16.24 7.93
N LYS A 40 2.24 17.27 8.40
CA LYS A 40 3.50 17.10 9.17
C LYS A 40 3.37 16.27 10.46
N SER A 41 2.16 16.17 11.01
CA SER A 41 1.85 15.39 12.21
C SER A 41 1.43 13.95 11.91
N SER A 42 1.33 13.56 10.64
CA SER A 42 1.01 12.20 10.24
C SER A 42 2.24 11.31 10.26
N ILE A 43 2.07 10.08 10.70
CA ILE A 43 3.14 9.07 10.74
C ILE A 43 2.70 7.91 9.84
N PRO A 44 3.48 7.54 8.81
CA PRO A 44 3.15 6.40 7.98
C PRO A 44 3.47 5.10 8.71
N ILE A 45 2.65 4.08 8.47
CA ILE A 45 3.02 2.69 8.78
C ILE A 45 3.54 2.08 7.49
N VAL A 46 4.85 1.82 7.44
CA VAL A 46 5.48 1.23 6.26
C VAL A 46 5.12 -0.25 6.18
N LEU A 47 4.52 -0.66 5.07
CA LEU A 47 4.10 -2.03 4.81
C LEU A 47 5.05 -2.73 3.82
N PRO A 48 5.27 -4.05 3.97
CA PRO A 48 5.89 -4.84 2.91
C PRO A 48 5.11 -4.69 1.60
N ARG A 49 5.82 -4.39 0.50
CA ARG A 49 5.18 -4.09 -0.81
C ARG A 49 4.27 -5.20 -1.32
N TYR A 50 4.52 -6.46 -0.96
CA TYR A 50 3.71 -7.60 -1.38
C TYR A 50 2.37 -7.73 -0.61
N LEU A 51 2.12 -6.90 0.41
CA LEU A 51 0.86 -6.85 1.16
C LEU A 51 -0.04 -5.69 0.75
N VAL A 52 0.40 -4.85 -0.18
CA VAL A 52 -0.33 -3.68 -0.65
C VAL A 52 -0.85 -3.97 -2.04
N GLN A 53 -2.16 -3.83 -2.27
CA GLN A 53 -2.70 -4.10 -3.59
C GLN A 53 -3.76 -3.15 -4.16
N ASP A 54 -4.86 -2.70 -3.57
CA ASP A 54 -5.99 -2.13 -4.34
C ASP A 54 -6.61 -3.11 -5.36
N ILE A 55 -7.94 -3.16 -5.34
CA ILE A 55 -8.73 -4.09 -6.16
C ILE A 55 -9.80 -3.25 -6.84
N ASP A 56 -9.47 -2.71 -8.00
CA ASP A 56 -10.41 -1.93 -8.81
C ASP A 56 -11.07 -2.79 -9.89
N THR A 57 -10.41 -3.89 -10.29
CA THR A 57 -10.84 -4.76 -11.39
C THR A 57 -10.79 -6.25 -11.01
N MET A 58 -11.38 -7.09 -11.86
CA MET A 58 -11.28 -8.54 -11.69
C MET A 58 -9.89 -9.10 -11.98
N GLU A 59 -9.07 -8.40 -12.78
CA GLU A 59 -7.67 -8.78 -12.97
C GLU A 59 -6.88 -8.58 -11.68
N ASP A 60 -7.16 -7.50 -10.94
CA ASP A 60 -6.55 -7.26 -9.63
C ASP A 60 -6.94 -8.37 -8.65
N TRP A 61 -8.21 -8.78 -8.62
CA TRP A 61 -8.69 -9.88 -7.78
C TRP A 61 -7.94 -11.19 -8.06
N ASP A 62 -7.86 -11.61 -9.33
CA ASP A 62 -7.12 -12.82 -9.72
C ASP A 62 -5.64 -12.74 -9.29
N ARG A 63 -5.04 -11.56 -9.38
CA ARG A 63 -3.68 -11.32 -8.89
C ARG A 63 -3.59 -11.46 -7.37
N VAL A 64 -4.49 -10.86 -6.60
CA VAL A 64 -4.43 -10.93 -5.13
C VAL A 64 -4.63 -12.35 -4.63
N GLU A 65 -5.52 -13.13 -5.27
CA GLU A 65 -5.78 -14.52 -4.88
C GLU A 65 -4.51 -15.37 -5.03
N LYS A 66 -3.81 -15.23 -6.16
CA LYS A 66 -2.54 -15.92 -6.40
C LYS A 66 -1.46 -15.48 -5.42
N MET A 67 -1.33 -14.17 -5.18
CA MET A 67 -0.39 -13.65 -4.19
C MET A 67 -0.68 -14.20 -2.79
N TYR A 68 -1.95 -14.18 -2.37
CA TYR A 68 -2.37 -14.65 -1.06
C TYR A 68 -2.06 -16.13 -0.85
N GLN A 69 -2.30 -16.99 -1.84
CA GLN A 69 -1.98 -18.42 -1.77
C GLN A 69 -0.48 -18.67 -1.59
N ILE A 70 0.37 -17.87 -2.25
CA ILE A 70 1.84 -17.99 -2.15
C ILE A 70 2.33 -17.49 -0.78
N ILE A 71 1.80 -16.36 -0.32
CA ILE A 71 2.19 -15.73 0.95
C ILE A 71 1.69 -16.56 2.15
N ASN A 72 0.52 -17.19 2.02
CA ASN A 72 -0.13 -17.99 3.06
C ASN A 72 -0.29 -19.44 2.59
N PRO A 73 0.79 -20.25 2.58
CA PRO A 73 0.79 -21.62 2.04
C PRO A 73 -0.10 -22.60 2.81
N PHE A 74 -0.58 -22.21 3.99
CA PHE A 74 -1.60 -22.93 4.76
C PHE A 74 -2.77 -21.98 5.03
N PRO A 75 -3.56 -21.61 4.00
CA PRO A 75 -4.72 -20.78 4.23
C PRO A 75 -5.66 -21.57 5.15
N LYS A 76 -6.01 -20.99 6.30
CA LYS A 76 -7.08 -21.56 7.13
C LYS A 76 -8.32 -21.64 6.24
N GLU A 77 -8.95 -22.82 6.16
CA GLU A 77 -10.24 -22.94 5.48
C GLU A 77 -11.20 -21.92 6.10
N ILE A 78 -11.61 -20.94 5.30
CA ILE A 78 -12.64 -20.00 5.69
C ILE A 78 -13.96 -20.75 5.48
N GLY A 79 -14.37 -21.55 6.46
CA GLY A 79 -15.74 -22.09 6.51
C GLY A 79 -15.94 -23.60 6.55
N SER A 80 -15.16 -24.36 7.33
CA SER A 80 -15.62 -25.65 7.83
C SER A 80 -16.38 -25.45 9.16
N ASN A 81 -17.64 -25.03 9.04
CA ASN A 81 -18.71 -25.23 10.01
C ASN A 81 -19.93 -25.80 9.27
#